data_AF-A0A381XJB6-F1
#
_entry.id   AF-A0A381XJB6-F1
#
_cell.length_a   1.000
_cell.length_b   1.000
_cell.length_c   1.000
_cell.angle_alpha   90.00
_cell.angle_beta   90.00
_cell.angle_gamma   90.00
#
_symmetry.space_group_name_H-M   'P 1'
#
loop_
_entity.id
_entity.type
_entity.pdbx_description
1 polymer ?
#
loop_
_entity_poly.entity_id
_entity_poly.type
_entity_poly.pdbx_seq_one_letter_code
_entity_poly.pdbx_strand_id
1 'polypeptide(L)' 'FDRAIVVDCEVDNQINRLMTREKIDQSKAEAMLLAQASREQRLQLNDHLPTDIIENNAKIVELETRVANLYKKLSSLS' A
#
# COMPACT_ATOMS: atom_id res chain seq x y z
N PHE A 1 -15.17 6.68 -9.71
CA PHE A 1 -14.05 7.13 -8.87
C PHE A 1 -13.20 8.03 -9.71
N ASP A 2 -12.76 9.18 -9.21
CA ASP A 2 -11.94 10.13 -9.98
C ASP A 2 -10.44 9.86 -9.80
N ARG A 3 -10.06 9.06 -8.78
CA ARG A 3 -8.68 8.70 -8.46
C ARG A 3 -8.58 7.49 -7.54
N ALA A 4 -7.51 6.70 -7.63
CA ALA A 4 -7.17 5.66 -6.66
C ALA A 4 -5.93 6.05 -5.84
N ILE A 5 -5.85 5.57 -4.60
CA ILE A 5 -4.66 5.69 -3.76
C ILE A 5 -4.30 4.29 -3.31
N VAL A 6 -3.11 3.83 -3.69
CA VAL A 6 -2.60 2.50 -3.33
C VAL A 6 -1.53 2.67 -2.27
N VAL A 7 -1.74 2.07 -1.10
CA VAL A 7 -0.69 1.98 -0.07
C VAL A 7 0.06 0.67 -0.29
N ASP A 8 1.30 0.76 -0.75
CA ASP A 8 2.15 -0.39 -1.08
C ASP A 8 3.21 -0.59 0.01
N CYS A 9 3.55 -1.84 0.34
CA CYS A 9 4.70 -2.15 1.18
C CYS A 9 5.38 -3.42 0.68
N GLU A 10 6.66 -3.60 1.02
CA GLU A 10 7.45 -4.77 0.70
C GLU A 10 6.80 -6.02 1.31
N VAL A 11 6.85 -7.10 0.54
CA VAL A 11 6.24 -8.38 0.88
C VAL A 11 6.76 -8.88 2.23
N ASP A 12 8.06 -8.75 2.49
CA ASP A 12 8.68 -9.17 3.75
C ASP A 12 8.16 -8.38 4.96
N ASN A 13 7.93 -7.07 4.78
CA ASN A 13 7.34 -6.22 5.82
C ASN A 13 5.86 -6.55 6.03
N GLN A 14 5.13 -6.88 4.96
CA GLN A 14 3.73 -7.25 5.02
C GLN A 14 3.54 -8.60 5.73
N ILE A 15 4.37 -9.59 5.41
CA ILE A 15 4.40 -10.91 6.04
C ILE A 15 4.74 -10.78 7.52
N ASN A 16 5.81 -10.05 7.88
CA ASN A 16 6.19 -9.86 9.28
C ASN A 16 5.08 -9.18 10.11
N ARG A 17 4.41 -8.18 9.53
CA ARG A 17 3.27 -7.50 10.18
C ARG A 17 2.05 -8.42 10.31
N LEU A 18 1.74 -9.22 9.28
CA LEU A 18 0.66 -10.21 9.31
C LEU A 18 0.91 -11.28 10.38
N MET A 19 2.12 -11.84 10.42
CA MET A 19 2.51 -12.82 11.43
C MET A 19 2.42 -12.22 12.84
N THR A 20 2.92 -11.01 13.05
CA THR A 20 2.91 -10.35 14.37
C THR A 20 1.49 -10.01 14.82
N ARG A 21 0.65 -9.51 13.91
CA ARG A 21 -0.71 -9.05 14.22
C ARG A 21 -1.68 -10.20 14.43
N GLU A 22 -1.66 -11.18 13.54
CA GLU A 22 -2.63 -12.29 13.52
C GLU A 22 -2.10 -13.55 14.23
N LYS A 23 -0.84 -13.54 14.70
CA LYS A 23 -0.15 -14.71 15.28
C LYS A 23 -0.23 -15.95 14.38
N ILE A 24 -0.08 -15.73 13.08
CA ILE A 24 -0.09 -16.77 12.06
C ILE A 24 1.34 -17.13 11.64
N ASP A 25 1.49 -18.35 11.13
CA ASP A 25 2.76 -18.82 10.57
C ASP A 25 3.05 -18.19 9.21
N GLN A 26 4.32 -18.17 8.80
CA GLN A 26 4.79 -17.53 7.58
C GLN A 26 4.05 -18.04 6.34
N SER A 27 3.85 -19.35 6.22
CA SER A 27 3.14 -19.94 5.08
C SER A 27 1.67 -19.50 4.99
N LYS A 28 1.01 -19.20 6.12
CA LYS A 28 -0.35 -18.63 6.12
C LYS A 28 -0.33 -17.16 5.73
N ALA A 29 0.65 -16.40 6.20
CA ALA A 29 0.81 -15.00 5.82
C ALA A 29 1.07 -14.87 4.30
N GLU A 30 1.90 -15.73 3.73
CA GLU A 30 2.16 -15.82 2.28
C GLU A 30 0.89 -16.20 1.50
N ALA A 31 0.14 -17.21 1.96
CA ALA A 31 -1.12 -17.60 1.32
C ALA A 31 -2.17 -16.47 1.34
N MET A 32 -2.27 -15.72 2.45
CA MET A 32 -3.15 -14.54 2.54
C MET A 32 -2.69 -13.41 1.62
N LEU A 33 -1.38 -13.25 1.43
CA LEU A 33 -0.82 -12.26 0.52
C LEU A 33 -1.06 -12.64 -0.94
N LEU A 34 -1.01 -13.94 -1.27
CA LEU A 34 -1.37 -14.48 -2.60
C LEU A 34 -2.87 -14.39 -2.91
N ALA A 35 -3.73 -14.40 -1.90
CA ALA A 35 -5.16 -14.20 -2.07
C ALA A 35 -5.53 -12.73 -2.36
N GLN A 36 -4.62 -11.79 -2.09
CA GLN A 36 -4.79 -10.38 -2.42
C GLN A 36 -4.31 -10.08 -3.85
N ALA A 37 -4.77 -8.96 -4.40
CA ALA A 37 -4.31 -8.48 -5.69
C ALA A 37 -2.78 -8.30 -5.68
N SER A 38 -2.11 -8.87 -6.68
CA SER A 38 -0.66 -8.80 -6.80
C SER A 38 -0.21 -7.34 -6.91
N ARG A 39 1.07 -7.07 -6.60
CA ARG A 39 1.65 -5.73 -6.74
C ARG A 39 1.47 -5.20 -8.17
N GLU A 40 1.66 -6.06 -9.15
CA GLU A 40 1.50 -5.77 -10.57
C GLU A 40 0.06 -5.38 -10.91
N GLN A 41 -0.93 -6.14 -10.41
CA GLN A 41 -2.35 -5.82 -10.59
C GLN A 41 -2.72 -4.48 -9.95
N ARG A 42 -2.12 -4.16 -8.79
CA ARG A 42 -2.32 -2.87 -8.12
C ARG A 42 -1.67 -1.70 -8.86
N LEU A 43 -0.53 -1.92 -9.51
CA LEU A 43 0.16 -0.93 -10.33
C LEU A 43 -0.55 -0.68 -11.66
N GLN A 44 -1.15 -1.71 -12.26
CA GLN A 44 -1.96 -1.62 -13.47
C GLN A 44 -3.24 -0.79 -13.30
N LEU A 45 -3.65 -0.47 -12.07
CA LEU A 45 -4.72 0.51 -11.84
C LEU A 45 -4.41 1.88 -12.44
N ASN A 46 -3.12 2.26 -12.58
CA ASN A 46 -2.71 3.49 -13.26
C ASN A 46 -3.18 3.56 -14.72
N ASP A 47 -3.36 2.41 -15.39
CA ASP A 47 -3.78 2.36 -16.79
C ASP A 47 -5.26 2.71 -16.97
N HIS A 48 -6.05 2.55 -15.90
CA HIS A 48 -7.49 2.75 -15.92
C HIS A 48 -7.95 3.94 -15.08
N LEU A 49 -7.16 4.37 -14.12
CA LEU A 49 -7.49 5.45 -13.20
C LEU A 49 -6.21 6.15 -12.73
N PRO A 50 -6.19 7.50 -12.61
CA PRO A 50 -5.03 8.15 -12.03
C PRO A 50 -4.83 7.60 -10.61
N THR A 51 -3.68 6.96 -10.37
CA THR A 51 -3.40 6.26 -9.12
C THR A 51 -2.14 6.83 -8.46
N ASP A 52 -2.27 7.37 -7.25
CA ASP A 52 -1.11 7.78 -6.46
C ASP A 52 -0.71 6.62 -5.53
N ILE A 53 0.58 6.29 -5.52
CA ILE A 53 1.12 5.18 -4.71
C ILE A 53 1.85 5.75 -3.49
N ILE A 54 1.49 5.28 -2.30
CA ILE A 54 2.15 5.61 -1.04
C ILE A 54 2.91 4.38 -0.55
N GLU A 55 4.23 4.42 -0.57
CA GLU A 55 5.04 3.36 0.02
C GLU A 55 5.03 3.45 1.56
N ASN A 56 4.62 2.37 2.22
CA ASN A 56 4.55 2.20 3.66
C ASN A 56 5.64 1.24 4.17
N ASN A 57 6.85 1.38 3.61
CA ASN A 57 8.04 0.62 4.01
C ASN A 57 8.82 1.27 5.15
N ALA A 58 8.59 2.57 5.36
CA ALA A 58 9.32 3.36 6.34
C ALA A 58 8.62 3.42 7.71
N LYS A 59 9.26 4.13 8.65
CA LYS A 59 8.65 4.45 9.96
C LYS A 59 7.39 5.30 9.75
N ILE A 60 6.41 5.16 10.65
CA ILE A 60 5.14 5.91 10.65
C ILE A 60 5.33 7.43 10.45
N VAL A 61 6.41 8.00 11.01
CA VAL A 61 6.76 9.42 10.88
C VAL A 61 7.02 9.85 9.42
N GLU A 62 7.59 8.96 8.60
CA GLU A 62 7.80 9.23 7.16
C GLU A 62 6.50 9.10 6.37
N LEU A 63 5.58 8.26 6.83
CA LEU A 63 4.26 8.09 6.21
C LEU A 63 3.41 9.35 6.38
N GLU A 64 3.41 9.97 7.57
CA GLU A 64 2.68 11.22 7.84
C GLU A 64 3.09 12.34 6.87
N THR A 65 4.39 12.48 6.62
CA THR A 65 4.93 13.48 5.69
C THR A 65 4.47 13.20 4.25
N ARG A 66 4.50 11.92 3.81
CA ARG A 66 4.04 11.52 2.47
C ARG A 66 2.54 11.74 2.29
N VAL A 67 1.74 11.42 3.30
CA VAL A 67 0.28 11.65 3.30
C VAL A 67 -0.04 13.15 3.26
N ALA A 68 0.65 13.97 4.06
CA ALA A 68 0.46 15.42 4.05
C ALA A 68 0.82 16.05 2.69
N ASN A 69 1.90 15.59 2.06
CA ASN A 69 2.28 16.03 0.71
C ASN A 69 1.27 15.60 -0.35
N LEU A 70 0.76 14.36 -0.27
CA LEU A 70 -0.28 13.87 -1.18
C LEU A 70 -1.58 14.67 -1.02
N TYR A 71 -1.99 14.93 0.22
CA TYR A 71 -3.16 15.75 0.53
C TYR A 71 -3.01 17.17 -0.02
N LYS A 72 -1.83 17.79 0.11
CA LYS A 72 -1.56 19.11 -0.45
C LYS A 72 -1.66 19.14 -1.98
N LYS A 73 -1.11 18.11 -2.65
CA LYS A 73 -1.21 17.93 -4.11
C LYS A 73 -2.67 17.79 -4.56
N LEU A 74 -3.43 16.92 -3.87
CA LEU A 74 -4.87 16.74 -4.06
C LEU A 74 -5.67 18.03 -3.90
N SER A 75 -5.43 18.74 -2.80
CA SER A 75 -6.11 19.99 -2.47
C SER A 75 -5.86 21.08 -3.52
N SER A 76 -4.71 21.07 -4.19
CA SER A 76 -4.37 22.01 -5.27
C SER A 76 -4.92 21.63 -6.64
N LEU A 77 -5.49 20.42 -6.79
CA LEU A 77 -6.15 19.93 -8.01
C LEU A 77 -7.66 20.25 -8.02
N SER A 78 -8.17 20.90 -6.96
CA SER A 78 -9.55 21.38 -6.83
C SER A 78 -9.73 22.80 -7.36
#